data_AF-A0A175Y7S3-F1
#
_entry.id   AF-A0A175Y7S3-F1
#
_cell.length_a   1.000
_cell.length_b   1.000
_cell.length_c   1.000
_cell.angle_alpha   90.00
_cell.angle_beta   90.00
_cell.angle_gamma   90.00
#
_symmetry.space_group_name_H-M   'P 1'
#
loop_
_entity.id
_entity.type
_entity.pdbx_description
1 polymer ?
#
loop_
_entity_poly.entity_id
_entity_poly.type
_entity_poly.pdbx_seq_one_letter_code
_entity_poly.pdbx_strand_id
1 'polypeptide(L)'
;MELHNLLMTPQRGELGQPSSWPGAYLSQLYAFDLFAGNWDRSIQNFLLQNEGFTRRLCVFDFASCSLEGLAAIKFPVASDPTVRIGKFLRLRHGFFPKAAIEMIDRLAAIPAETITRFLSLMPDDWMSAEQKESICELWSKHQIASRLAALRSGLGDESLL
;
A
#
# COMPACT_ATOMS: atom_id res chain seq x y z
N MET A 1 0.76 -4.66 23.50
CA MET A 1 -0.61 -4.30 23.91
C MET A 1 -1.10 -3.05 23.18
N GLU A 2 -0.29 -1.99 23.07
CA GLU A 2 -0.70 -0.72 22.44
C GLU A 2 -1.02 -0.82 20.94
N LEU A 3 -0.19 -1.49 20.13
CA LEU A 3 -0.49 -1.70 18.69
C LEU A 3 -1.79 -2.49 18.48
N HIS A 4 -1.99 -3.54 19.27
CA HIS A 4 -3.20 -4.35 19.21
C HIS A 4 -4.43 -3.49 19.50
N ASN A 5 -4.41 -2.70 20.58
CA ASN A 5 -5.52 -1.79 20.89
C ASN A 5 -5.74 -0.75 19.78
N LEU A 6 -4.65 -0.20 19.21
CA LEU A 6 -4.75 0.75 18.10
C LEU A 6 -5.47 0.16 16.89
N LEU A 7 -5.11 -1.05 16.49
CA LEU A 7 -5.67 -1.68 15.28
C LEU A 7 -7.04 -2.32 15.52
N MET A 8 -7.29 -2.84 16.72
CA MET A 8 -8.48 -3.65 17.02
C MET A 8 -9.67 -2.81 17.52
N THR A 9 -9.42 -1.60 18.02
CA THR A 9 -10.45 -0.71 18.56
C THR A 9 -10.60 0.54 17.69
N PRO A 10 -11.83 0.98 17.36
CA PRO A 10 -12.05 2.26 16.68
C PRO A 10 -11.43 3.41 17.45
N GLN A 11 -10.64 4.25 16.78
CA GLN A 11 -9.99 5.39 17.42
C GLN A 11 -10.91 6.61 17.44
N ARG A 12 -10.89 7.34 18.55
CA ARG A 12 -11.68 8.55 18.77
C ARG A 12 -10.77 9.70 19.18
N GLY A 13 -11.13 10.92 18.75
CA GLY A 13 -10.47 12.14 19.19
C GLY A 13 -10.83 12.50 20.63
N GLU A 14 -10.24 13.58 21.14
CA GLU A 14 -10.39 14.02 22.54
C GLU A 14 -11.84 14.33 22.93
N LEU A 15 -12.68 14.76 21.96
CA LEU A 15 -14.09 15.05 22.19
C LEU A 15 -15.01 13.84 21.89
N GLY A 16 -14.42 12.64 21.71
CA GLY A 16 -15.14 11.39 21.48
C GLY A 16 -15.62 11.16 20.05
N GLN A 17 -15.38 12.09 19.12
CA GLN A 17 -15.67 11.94 17.69
C GLN A 17 -14.78 10.86 17.03
N PRO A 18 -15.23 10.17 15.98
CA PRO A 18 -14.36 9.28 15.21
C PRO A 18 -13.11 10.00 14.72
N SER A 19 -11.94 9.42 14.97
CA SER A 19 -10.68 9.95 14.46
C SER A 19 -10.49 9.50 13.01
N SER A 20 -9.99 10.39 12.13
CA SER A 20 -9.56 10.00 10.79
C SER A 20 -8.28 9.16 10.81
N TRP A 21 -7.46 9.31 11.86
CA TRP A 21 -6.32 8.45 12.12
C TRP A 21 -6.73 7.27 13.02
N PRO A 22 -6.34 6.01 12.74
CA PRO A 22 -5.41 5.58 11.69
C PRO A 22 -6.09 5.28 10.34
N GLY A 23 -7.41 5.35 10.23
CA GLY A 23 -8.16 4.89 9.06
C GLY A 23 -7.73 5.49 7.72
N ALA A 24 -7.37 6.77 7.68
CA ALA A 24 -6.84 7.42 6.48
C ALA A 24 -5.49 6.83 6.04
N TYR A 25 -4.57 6.62 7.00
CA TYR A 25 -3.28 5.98 6.74
C TYR A 25 -3.46 4.52 6.30
N LEU A 26 -4.36 3.78 6.93
CA LEU A 26 -4.66 2.39 6.55
C LEU A 26 -5.32 2.28 5.17
N SER A 27 -6.12 3.28 4.77
CA SER A 27 -6.68 3.35 3.43
C SER A 27 -5.61 3.63 2.37
N GLN A 28 -4.65 4.51 2.67
CA GLN A 28 -3.46 4.73 1.84
C GLN A 28 -2.62 3.46 1.70
N LEU A 29 -2.32 2.79 2.82
CA LEU A 29 -1.57 1.54 2.83
C LEU A 29 -2.27 0.46 2.01
N TYR A 30 -3.59 0.31 2.15
CA TYR A 30 -4.34 -0.69 1.39
C TYR A 30 -4.24 -0.43 -0.11
N ALA A 31 -4.38 0.82 -0.56
CA ALA A 31 -4.14 1.18 -1.96
C ALA A 31 -2.72 0.86 -2.42
N PHE A 32 -1.71 1.12 -1.57
CA PHE A 32 -0.33 0.77 -1.85
C PHE A 32 -0.10 -0.75 -1.95
N ASP A 33 -0.65 -1.53 -1.02
CA ASP A 33 -0.52 -2.99 -1.01
C ASP A 33 -1.18 -3.60 -2.27
N LEU A 34 -2.36 -3.11 -2.67
CA LEU A 34 -2.99 -3.51 -3.92
C LEU A 34 -2.11 -3.12 -5.13
N PHE A 35 -1.59 -1.89 -5.17
CA PHE A 35 -0.67 -1.46 -6.22
C PHE A 35 0.56 -2.36 -6.30
N ALA A 36 1.27 -2.58 -5.19
CA ALA A 36 2.49 -3.37 -5.13
C ALA A 36 2.26 -4.88 -5.38
N GLY A 37 1.00 -5.31 -5.46
CA GLY A 37 0.65 -6.72 -5.55
C GLY A 37 1.09 -7.47 -4.30
N ASN A 38 0.89 -6.88 -3.12
CA ASN A 38 1.18 -7.51 -1.85
C ASN A 38 0.02 -8.45 -1.48
N TRP A 39 0.24 -9.75 -1.56
CA TRP A 39 -0.80 -10.76 -1.28
C TRP A 39 -0.91 -11.10 0.22
N ASP A 40 0.09 -10.75 1.02
CA ASP A 40 0.30 -11.32 2.36
C ASP A 40 0.34 -10.28 3.50
N ARG A 41 -0.35 -9.14 3.35
CA ARG A 41 -0.45 -8.18 4.45
C ARG A 41 -1.24 -8.80 5.61
N SER A 42 -0.66 -8.74 6.80
CA SER A 42 -1.23 -9.20 8.06
C SER A 42 -1.03 -8.18 9.18
N ILE A 43 -1.67 -8.39 10.34
CA ILE A 43 -1.50 -7.55 11.54
C ILE A 43 -0.05 -7.58 12.04
N GLN A 44 0.64 -8.70 11.83
CA GLN A 44 2.01 -8.91 12.27
C GLN A 44 3.01 -8.02 11.52
N ASN A 45 2.64 -7.48 10.36
CA ASN A 45 3.49 -6.60 9.56
C ASN A 45 3.37 -5.11 9.95
N PHE A 46 2.76 -4.81 11.10
CA PHE A 46 2.65 -3.47 11.66
C PHE A 46 3.51 -3.33 12.91
N LEU A 47 4.09 -2.15 13.08
CA LEU A 47 4.82 -1.76 14.29
C LEU A 47 4.31 -0.41 14.74
N LEU A 48 4.02 -0.26 16.03
CA LEU A 48 3.77 1.06 16.63
C LEU A 48 5.03 1.52 17.33
N GLN A 49 5.63 2.59 16.81
CA GLN A 49 6.81 3.21 17.40
C GLN A 49 6.40 4.46 18.18
N ASN A 50 6.83 4.53 19.44
CA ASN A 50 6.64 5.69 20.29
C ASN A 50 7.86 6.63 20.15
N GLU A 51 7.64 7.85 19.70
CA GLU A 51 8.66 8.90 19.54
C GLU A 51 8.28 10.09 20.43
N GLY A 52 8.70 10.03 21.69
CA GLY A 52 8.34 11.01 22.71
C GLY A 52 6.83 11.05 22.93
N PHE A 53 6.21 12.19 22.63
CA PHE A 53 4.75 12.39 22.73
C PHE A 53 4.00 11.99 21.46
N THR A 54 4.70 11.57 20.41
CA THR A 54 4.09 11.15 19.14
C THR A 54 4.15 9.64 18.97
N ARG A 55 3.19 9.10 18.23
CA ARG A 55 3.15 7.69 17.87
C ARG A 55 3.18 7.57 16.36
N ARG A 56 4.07 6.73 15.82
CA ARG A 56 4.15 6.43 14.40
C ARG A 56 3.74 4.98 14.17
N LEU A 57 2.66 4.78 13.41
CA LEU A 57 2.32 3.47 12.88
C LEU A 57 3.22 3.22 11.66
N CYS A 58 4.04 2.19 11.75
CA CYS A 58 4.96 1.75 10.71
C CYS A 58 4.47 0.42 10.14
N VAL A 59 4.74 0.23 8.86
CA VAL A 59 4.51 -1.02 8.14
C VAL A 59 5.84 -1.54 7.65
N PHE A 60 6.03 -2.84 7.73
CA PHE A 60 7.24 -3.51 7.27
C PHE A 60 6.86 -4.78 6.52
N ASP A 61 7.87 -5.54 6.10
CA ASP A 61 7.73 -6.82 5.42
C ASP A 61 6.89 -6.74 4.12
N PHE A 62 7.57 -6.33 3.05
CA PHE A 62 7.01 -6.22 1.70
C PHE A 62 7.53 -7.34 0.78
N ALA A 63 8.07 -8.42 1.35
CA ALA A 63 8.68 -9.50 0.57
C ALA A 63 7.70 -10.18 -0.40
N SER A 64 6.41 -10.18 -0.09
CA SER A 64 5.33 -10.73 -0.93
C SER A 64 4.84 -9.77 -2.02
N CYS A 65 5.45 -8.59 -2.17
CA CYS A 65 5.20 -7.71 -3.32
C CYS A 65 5.89 -8.25 -4.58
N SER A 66 5.37 -7.92 -5.75
CA SER A 66 5.95 -8.35 -7.02
C SER A 66 6.16 -7.17 -7.95
N LEU A 67 7.43 -6.79 -8.18
CA LEU A 67 7.78 -5.71 -9.11
C LEU A 67 7.55 -6.08 -10.57
N GLU A 68 7.93 -7.30 -10.98
CA GLU A 68 7.66 -7.81 -12.34
C GLU A 68 6.16 -8.04 -12.55
N GLY A 69 5.43 -8.43 -11.50
CA GLY A 69 3.98 -8.64 -11.54
C GLY A 69 3.15 -7.36 -11.74
N LEU A 70 3.77 -6.17 -11.62
CA LEU A 70 3.08 -4.89 -11.84
C LEU A 70 2.61 -4.70 -13.29
N ALA A 71 3.23 -5.39 -14.25
CA ALA A 71 2.80 -5.38 -15.64
C ALA A 71 1.37 -5.92 -15.83
N ALA A 72 0.98 -6.89 -14.99
CA ALA A 72 -0.35 -7.48 -15.03
C ALA A 72 -1.34 -6.62 -14.23
N ILE A 73 -2.54 -6.38 -14.78
CA ILE A 73 -3.65 -5.80 -14.02
C ILE A 73 -4.30 -6.91 -13.19
N LYS A 74 -3.57 -7.35 -12.17
CA LYS A 74 -3.99 -8.34 -11.19
C LYS A 74 -3.81 -7.77 -9.78
N PHE A 75 -4.84 -7.91 -8.95
CA PHE A 75 -4.88 -7.41 -7.58
C PHE A 75 -5.20 -8.54 -6.61
N PRO A 76 -4.79 -8.43 -5.32
CA PRO A 76 -5.30 -9.26 -4.24
C PRO A 76 -6.81 -9.45 -4.30
N VAL A 77 -7.25 -10.69 -4.13
CA VAL A 77 -8.65 -11.12 -4.14
C VAL A 77 -9.14 -11.43 -2.72
N ALA A 78 -10.44 -11.65 -2.56
CA ALA A 78 -11.09 -11.79 -1.25
C ALA A 78 -10.51 -12.90 -0.33
N SER A 79 -9.90 -13.94 -0.90
CA SER A 79 -9.25 -15.01 -0.14
C SER A 79 -7.90 -14.60 0.43
N ASP A 80 -7.26 -13.58 -0.13
CA ASP A 80 -5.89 -13.20 0.22
C ASP A 80 -5.84 -12.46 1.57
N PRO A 81 -4.81 -12.70 2.38
CA PRO A 81 -4.59 -12.01 3.65
C PRO A 81 -4.77 -10.49 3.56
N THR A 82 -4.21 -9.85 2.52
CA THR A 82 -4.31 -8.39 2.31
C THR A 82 -5.74 -7.89 2.24
N VAL A 83 -6.62 -8.55 1.47
CA VAL A 83 -8.02 -8.12 1.35
C VAL A 83 -8.78 -8.39 2.65
N ARG A 84 -8.52 -9.53 3.28
CA ARG A 84 -9.14 -9.89 4.56
C ARG A 84 -8.80 -8.89 5.66
N ILE A 85 -7.52 -8.50 5.79
CA ILE A 85 -7.12 -7.51 6.79
C ILE A 85 -7.57 -6.10 6.43
N GLY A 86 -7.53 -5.74 5.14
CA GLY A 86 -8.07 -4.48 4.65
C GLY A 86 -9.54 -4.30 5.04
N LYS A 87 -10.37 -5.31 4.76
CA LYS A 87 -11.78 -5.34 5.17
C LYS A 87 -11.94 -5.23 6.68
N PHE A 88 -11.17 -5.99 7.46
CA PHE A 88 -11.20 -5.96 8.92
C PHE A 88 -10.90 -4.57 9.50
N LEU A 89 -9.90 -3.88 8.94
CA LEU A 89 -9.47 -2.56 9.39
C LEU A 89 -10.44 -1.46 8.95
N ARG A 90 -10.97 -1.53 7.72
CA ARG A 90 -11.99 -0.58 7.23
C ARG A 90 -13.29 -0.66 8.03
N LEU A 91 -13.71 -1.86 8.45
CA LEU A 91 -14.89 -2.02 9.33
C LEU A 91 -14.72 -1.34 10.69
N ARG A 92 -13.48 -1.14 11.16
CA ARG A 92 -13.18 -0.52 12.47
C ARG A 92 -12.92 0.96 12.39
N HIS A 93 -12.12 1.36 11.42
CA HIS A 93 -11.59 2.71 11.32
C HIS A 93 -12.30 3.53 10.25
N GLY A 94 -13.12 2.91 9.41
CA GLY A 94 -13.68 3.50 8.20
C GLY A 94 -12.76 3.33 7.00
N PHE A 95 -13.33 3.44 5.80
CA PHE A 95 -12.57 3.61 4.57
C PHE A 95 -12.52 5.09 4.22
N PHE A 96 -11.35 5.57 3.80
CA PHE A 96 -11.12 6.97 3.41
C PHE A 96 -10.74 7.02 1.93
N PRO A 97 -11.71 7.06 1.00
CA PRO A 97 -11.45 7.04 -0.43
C PRO A 97 -10.48 8.13 -0.87
N LYS A 98 -10.65 9.36 -0.36
CA LYS A 98 -9.74 10.49 -0.68
C LYS A 98 -8.29 10.19 -0.31
N ALA A 99 -8.06 9.56 0.83
CA ALA A 99 -6.72 9.19 1.27
C ALA A 99 -6.15 8.08 0.38
N ALA A 100 -6.93 7.06 0.06
CA ALA A 100 -6.53 5.99 -0.86
C ALA A 100 -6.18 6.54 -2.25
N ILE A 101 -6.97 7.47 -2.78
CA ILE A 101 -6.71 8.15 -4.06
C ILE A 101 -5.45 9.01 -4.00
N GLU A 102 -5.20 9.74 -2.91
CA GLU A 102 -3.96 10.50 -2.73
C GLU A 102 -2.72 9.59 -2.84
N MET A 103 -2.78 8.36 -2.32
CA MET A 103 -1.69 7.40 -2.49
C MET A 103 -1.48 7.04 -3.97
N ILE A 104 -2.56 6.82 -4.73
CA ILE A 104 -2.49 6.57 -6.18
C ILE A 104 -1.86 7.77 -6.90
N ASP A 105 -2.26 9.00 -6.56
CA ASP A 105 -1.70 10.21 -7.14
C ASP A 105 -0.20 10.34 -6.85
N ARG A 106 0.23 10.02 -5.62
CA ARG A 106 1.64 10.00 -5.24
C ARG A 106 2.43 8.96 -6.03
N LEU A 107 1.89 7.76 -6.22
CA LEU A 107 2.51 6.71 -7.03
C LEU A 107 2.62 7.12 -8.50
N ALA A 108 1.58 7.75 -9.05
CA ALA A 108 1.59 8.27 -10.42
C ALA A 108 2.62 9.37 -10.63
N ALA A 109 2.91 10.15 -9.58
CA ALA A 109 3.87 11.25 -9.62
C ALA A 109 5.34 10.80 -9.49
N ILE A 110 5.62 9.50 -9.28
CA ILE A 110 7.00 8.99 -9.20
C ILE A 110 7.64 9.03 -10.60
N PRO A 111 8.70 9.84 -10.80
CA PRO A 111 9.41 9.88 -12.08
C PRO A 111 10.10 8.54 -12.36
N ALA A 112 10.12 8.11 -13.62
CA ALA A 112 10.76 6.86 -14.02
C ALA A 112 12.25 6.84 -13.65
N GLU A 113 12.93 7.99 -13.70
CA GLU A 113 14.33 8.17 -13.33
C GLU A 113 14.59 7.83 -11.85
N THR A 114 13.58 8.00 -10.99
CA THR A 114 13.68 7.63 -9.57
C THR A 114 13.80 6.12 -9.42
N ILE A 115 13.02 5.36 -10.20
CA ILE A 115 13.05 3.89 -10.21
C ILE A 115 14.37 3.40 -10.83
N THR A 116 14.77 3.97 -11.96
CA THR A 116 16.07 3.66 -12.59
C THR A 116 17.23 3.88 -11.63
N ARG A 117 17.22 5.00 -10.89
CA ARG A 117 18.25 5.26 -9.87
C ARG A 117 18.25 4.21 -8.77
N PHE A 118 17.09 3.81 -8.24
CA PHE A 118 17.05 2.76 -7.21
C PHE A 118 17.60 1.42 -7.71
N LEU A 119 17.24 1.03 -8.93
CA LEU A 119 17.72 -0.22 -9.54
C LEU A 119 19.22 -0.17 -9.88
N SER A 120 19.75 1.00 -10.22
CA SER A 120 21.20 1.18 -10.46
C SER A 120 22.05 1.00 -9.19
N LEU A 121 21.45 1.15 -8.01
CA LEU A 121 22.12 0.93 -6.72
C LEU A 121 22.02 -0.52 -6.23
N MET A 122 21.23 -1.37 -6.91
CA MET A 122 21.12 -2.78 -6.55
C MET A 122 22.37 -3.55 -7.02
N PRO A 123 22.98 -4.39 -6.16
CA PRO A 123 24.07 -5.26 -6.58
C PRO A 123 23.68 -6.14 -7.78
N ASP A 124 24.59 -6.30 -8.74
CA ASP A 124 24.33 -7.11 -9.94
C ASP A 124 24.13 -8.60 -9.61
N ASP A 125 24.72 -9.08 -8.51
CA ASP A 125 24.52 -10.44 -8.01
C ASP A 125 23.10 -10.66 -7.44
N TRP A 126 22.34 -9.60 -7.17
CA TRP A 126 20.98 -9.69 -6.62
C TRP A 126 19.90 -9.59 -7.69
N MET A 127 20.17 -8.86 -8.77
CA MET A 127 19.22 -8.65 -9.85
C MET A 127 19.97 -8.44 -11.17
N SER A 128 19.61 -9.18 -12.20
CA SER A 128 20.27 -9.09 -13.50
C SER A 128 19.98 -7.75 -14.18
N ALA A 129 20.85 -7.34 -15.10
CA ALA A 129 20.63 -6.14 -15.92
C ALA A 129 19.29 -6.18 -16.68
N GLU A 130 18.92 -7.36 -17.20
CA GLU A 130 17.65 -7.58 -17.90
C GLU A 130 16.43 -7.36 -16.99
N GLN A 131 16.48 -7.85 -15.74
CA GLN A 131 15.42 -7.62 -14.76
C GLN A 131 15.29 -6.14 -14.38
N LYS A 132 16.43 -5.46 -14.16
CA LYS A 132 16.46 -4.02 -13.88
C LYS A 132 15.86 -3.22 -15.04
N GLU A 133 16.25 -3.55 -16.27
CA GLU A 133 15.73 -2.90 -17.48
C GLU A 133 14.23 -3.13 -17.63
N SER A 134 13.77 -4.38 -17.49
CA SER A 134 12.34 -4.73 -17.53
C SER A 134 11.53 -3.87 -16.56
N ILE A 135 11.95 -3.75 -15.29
CA ILE A 135 11.24 -2.91 -14.30
C ILE A 135 11.26 -1.42 -14.68
N CYS A 136 12.37 -0.91 -15.23
CA CYS A 136 12.42 0.47 -15.76
C CYS A 136 11.46 0.67 -16.94
N GLU A 137 11.35 -0.32 -17.82
CA GLU A 137 10.41 -0.29 -18.94
C GLU A 137 8.95 -0.27 -18.47
N LEU A 138 8.61 -1.02 -17.40
CA LEU A 138 7.26 -1.00 -16.82
C LEU A 138 6.84 0.43 -16.41
N TRP A 139 7.77 1.20 -15.85
CA TRP A 139 7.50 2.55 -15.38
C TRP A 139 7.47 3.60 -16.50
N SER A 140 8.22 3.37 -17.58
CA SER A 140 8.31 4.30 -18.71
C SER A 140 7.26 4.05 -19.80
N LYS A 141 6.88 2.78 -20.03
CA LYS A 141 5.79 2.38 -20.92
C LYS A 141 4.51 2.41 -20.09
N HIS A 142 3.41 2.97 -20.61
CA HIS A 142 2.14 3.29 -19.92
C HIS A 142 1.45 2.21 -19.03
N GLN A 143 2.07 1.05 -18.78
CA GLN A 143 1.56 -0.06 -17.98
C GLN A 143 1.29 0.31 -16.52
N ILE A 144 2.19 1.04 -15.86
CA ILE A 144 1.94 1.54 -14.49
C ILE A 144 0.75 2.50 -14.48
N ALA A 145 0.61 3.38 -15.49
CA ALA A 145 -0.54 4.26 -15.61
C ALA A 145 -1.85 3.46 -15.76
N SER A 146 -1.86 2.42 -16.59
CA SER A 146 -3.01 1.51 -16.74
C SER A 146 -3.37 0.80 -15.43
N ARG A 147 -2.37 0.32 -14.68
CA ARG A 147 -2.58 -0.31 -13.36
C ARG A 147 -3.17 0.68 -12.36
N LEU A 148 -2.65 1.90 -12.30
CA LEU A 148 -3.15 2.95 -11.41
C LEU A 148 -4.56 3.40 -11.79
N ALA A 149 -4.89 3.43 -13.08
CA ALA A 149 -6.25 3.70 -13.56
C ALA A 149 -7.22 2.59 -13.15
N ALA A 150 -6.85 1.33 -13.32
CA ALA A 150 -7.64 0.18 -12.88
C ALA A 150 -7.85 0.18 -11.36
N LEU A 151 -6.80 0.48 -10.59
CA LEU A 151 -6.88 0.60 -9.13
C LEU A 151 -7.81 1.75 -8.71
N ARG A 152 -7.73 2.91 -9.39
CA ARG A 152 -8.63 4.04 -9.13
C ARG A 152 -10.09 3.68 -9.39
N SER A 153 -10.38 3.00 -10.50
CA SER A 153 -11.73 2.52 -10.81
C SER A 153 -12.20 1.56 -9.71
N GLY A 154 -11.40 0.54 -9.40
CA GLY A 154 -11.80 -0.51 -8.47
C GLY A 154 -11.98 -0.05 -7.02
N LEU A 155 -11.27 0.97 -6.59
CA LEU A 155 -11.50 1.61 -5.29
C LEU A 155 -12.70 2.57 -5.30
N GLY A 156 -13.03 3.15 -6.47
CA GLY A 156 -14.14 4.09 -6.63
C GLY A 156 -15.50 3.41 -6.79
N ASP A 157 -15.54 2.24 -7.45
CA ASP A 157 -16.72 1.40 -7.60
C ASP A 157 -16.84 0.30 -6.53
N GLU A 158 -15.91 0.30 -5.57
CA GLU A 158 -15.82 -0.63 -4.44
C GLU A 158 -15.55 -2.10 -4.80
N SER A 159 -15.27 -2.43 -6.06
CA SER A 159 -14.95 -3.80 -6.49
C SER A 159 -13.65 -4.36 -5.91
N LEU A 160 -12.75 -3.48 -5.44
CA LEU A 160 -11.49 -3.83 -4.77
C LEU A 160 -11.53 -3.62 -3.25
N LEU A 161 -12.71 -3.46 -2.64
CA LEU A 161 -12.85 -3.34 -1.18
C LEU A 161 -13.14 -4.67 -0.50
#